data_AF-A0A284R0W9-F1
#
_entry.id   AF-A0A284R0W9-F1
#
_cell.length_a   1.000
_cell.length_b   1.000
_cell.length_c   1.000
_cell.angle_alpha   90.00
_cell.angle_beta   90.00
_cell.angle_gamma   90.00
#
_symmetry.space_group_name_H-M   'P 1'
#
loop_
_entity.id
_entity.type
_entity.pdbx_description
1 polymer ?
#
loop_
_entity_poly.entity_id
_entity_poly.type
_entity_poly.pdbx_seq_one_letter_code
_entity_poly.pdbx_strand_id
1 'polypeptide(L)'
;MDPPTPETLEERRKAQAAFVAYLQKEGKAGPLLVARFVARQIAFETLKLMPGYTGKPDEQHFTDSEGEEYMLADHMERLRYIEADLPKEEAPLLAKVLGSAVADLDKFMTDEHMAQLRGKIAYNAYGVCFGGGRDDKPAPTQRPEDVEKTRTPYGTSRQIGSAFYTLSSYITHSCRPSAHPLFSSGTAQIHIIADQDLKQGDEVTVAFVDVTQHEGESDVECRRRRRTELARGWKFACTCQRCSEEAKTESNGVATQKDETNV
;
A
#
# COMPACT_ATOMS: atom_id res chain seq x y z
N MET A 1 -14.41 1.15 -33.00
CA MET A 1 -13.54 -0.03 -32.90
C MET A 1 -14.36 -1.23 -33.30
N ASP A 2 -13.83 -2.08 -34.17
CA ASP A 2 -14.48 -3.36 -34.48
C ASP A 2 -14.51 -4.25 -33.24
N PRO A 3 -15.56 -5.08 -33.05
CA PRO A 3 -15.65 -5.97 -31.92
C PRO A 3 -14.53 -7.03 -31.97
N PRO A 4 -14.00 -7.47 -30.81
CA PRO A 4 -12.93 -8.45 -30.76
C PRO A 4 -13.38 -9.80 -31.35
N THR A 5 -12.50 -10.43 -32.13
CA THR A 5 -12.76 -11.75 -32.74
C THR A 5 -12.73 -12.87 -31.67
N PRO A 6 -13.36 -14.03 -31.92
CA PRO A 6 -13.31 -15.16 -30.99
C PRO A 6 -11.88 -15.60 -30.64
N GLU A 7 -10.96 -15.53 -31.60
CA GLU A 7 -9.53 -15.85 -31.40
C GLU A 7 -8.89 -14.86 -30.42
N THR A 8 -9.08 -13.55 -30.62
CA THR A 8 -8.55 -12.53 -29.69
C THR A 8 -9.14 -12.66 -28.29
N LEU A 9 -10.42 -13.04 -28.16
CA LEU A 9 -11.04 -13.29 -26.85
C LEU A 9 -10.43 -14.51 -26.15
N GLU A 10 -10.07 -15.55 -26.90
CA GLU A 10 -9.42 -16.73 -26.35
C GLU A 10 -7.98 -16.44 -25.90
N GLU A 11 -7.23 -15.66 -26.67
CA GLU A 11 -5.90 -15.18 -26.27
C GLU A 11 -5.95 -14.33 -25.00
N ARG A 12 -6.93 -13.43 -24.89
CA ARG A 12 -7.20 -12.64 -23.67
C ARG A 12 -7.42 -13.54 -22.46
N ARG A 13 -8.28 -14.56 -22.58
CA ARG A 13 -8.56 -15.50 -21.48
C ARG A 13 -7.31 -16.25 -21.06
N LYS A 14 -6.49 -16.72 -22.01
CA LYS A 14 -5.22 -17.41 -21.71
C LYS A 14 -4.24 -16.50 -20.98
N ALA A 15 -4.10 -15.24 -21.41
CA ALA A 15 -3.25 -14.27 -20.73
C ALA A 15 -3.72 -13.98 -19.30
N GLN A 16 -5.03 -13.75 -19.12
CA GLN A 16 -5.64 -13.54 -17.81
C GLN A 16 -5.47 -14.75 -16.89
N ALA A 17 -5.69 -15.96 -17.39
CA ALA A 17 -5.52 -17.19 -16.60
C ALA A 17 -4.07 -17.38 -16.12
N ALA A 18 -3.09 -17.09 -16.98
CA ALA A 18 -1.68 -17.14 -16.60
C ALA A 18 -1.33 -16.13 -15.50
N PHE A 19 -1.83 -14.89 -15.61
CA PHE A 19 -1.61 -13.87 -14.59
C PHE A 19 -2.32 -14.20 -13.28
N VAL A 20 -3.56 -14.73 -13.32
CA VAL A 20 -4.29 -15.18 -12.13
C VAL A 20 -3.55 -16.32 -11.43
N ALA A 21 -3.02 -17.29 -12.17
CA ALA A 21 -2.23 -18.38 -11.60
C ALA A 21 -0.97 -17.85 -10.88
N TYR A 22 -0.31 -16.85 -11.47
CA TYR A 22 0.80 -16.15 -10.84
C TYR A 22 0.38 -15.42 -9.54
N LEU A 23 -0.71 -14.66 -9.56
CA LEU A 23 -1.22 -13.97 -8.38
C LEU A 23 -1.55 -14.93 -7.23
N GLN A 24 -2.15 -16.08 -7.55
CA GLN A 24 -2.47 -17.12 -6.57
C GLN A 24 -1.21 -17.76 -5.97
N LYS A 25 -0.18 -18.00 -6.80
CA LYS A 25 1.11 -18.53 -6.36
C LYS A 25 1.85 -17.55 -5.44
N GLU A 26 1.93 -16.27 -5.81
CA GLU A 26 2.65 -15.26 -5.05
C GLU A 26 1.94 -14.89 -3.74
N GLY A 27 0.60 -14.87 -3.77
CA GLY A 27 -0.23 -14.52 -2.60
C GLY A 27 -0.07 -13.07 -2.15
N LYS A 28 0.42 -12.18 -3.02
CA LYS A 28 0.61 -10.74 -2.78
C LYS A 28 -0.46 -9.94 -3.53
N ALA A 29 -1.02 -8.91 -2.90
CA ALA A 29 -2.06 -8.07 -3.52
C ALA A 29 -1.47 -7.07 -4.52
N GLY A 30 -0.22 -6.70 -4.32
CA GLY A 30 0.45 -5.64 -5.06
C GLY A 30 0.43 -5.75 -6.59
N PRO A 31 0.72 -6.90 -7.22
CA PRO A 31 0.70 -6.99 -8.69
C PRO A 31 -0.72 -6.80 -9.25
N LEU A 32 -1.74 -7.26 -8.53
CA LEU A 32 -3.15 -7.02 -8.90
C LEU A 32 -3.54 -5.55 -8.73
N LEU A 33 -3.04 -4.88 -7.68
CA LEU A 33 -3.27 -3.44 -7.49
C LEU A 33 -2.62 -2.62 -8.63
N VAL A 34 -1.41 -3.00 -9.08
CA VAL A 34 -0.77 -2.38 -10.25
C VAL A 34 -1.62 -2.59 -11.50
N ALA A 35 -2.04 -3.83 -11.77
CA ALA A 35 -2.87 -4.14 -12.93
C ALA A 35 -4.17 -3.31 -12.95
N ARG A 36 -4.83 -3.17 -11.78
CA ARG A 36 -6.04 -2.34 -11.64
C ARG A 36 -5.76 -0.85 -11.84
N PHE A 37 -4.65 -0.34 -11.31
CA PHE A 37 -4.24 1.05 -11.52
C PHE A 37 -4.01 1.35 -13.00
N VAL A 38 -3.21 0.52 -13.68
CA VAL A 38 -2.88 0.69 -15.09
C VAL A 38 -4.12 0.57 -15.97
N ALA A 39 -4.98 -0.42 -15.70
CA ALA A 39 -6.25 -0.57 -16.42
C ALA A 39 -7.16 0.66 -16.27
N ARG A 40 -7.22 1.27 -15.07
CA ARG A 40 -7.98 2.52 -14.85
C ARG A 40 -7.40 3.69 -15.62
N GLN A 41 -6.06 3.83 -15.63
CA GLN A 41 -5.39 4.88 -16.38
C GLN A 41 -5.65 4.74 -17.89
N ILE A 42 -5.53 3.53 -18.43
CA ILE A 42 -5.83 3.24 -19.85
C ILE A 42 -7.30 3.54 -20.16
N ALA A 43 -8.23 3.09 -19.31
CA ALA A 43 -9.65 3.34 -19.52
C ALA A 43 -9.95 4.83 -19.55
N PHE A 44 -9.36 5.61 -18.63
CA PHE A 44 -9.52 7.05 -18.58
C PHE A 44 -8.94 7.76 -19.82
N GLU A 45 -7.71 7.43 -20.22
CA GLU A 45 -7.11 8.00 -21.44
C GLU A 45 -7.89 7.60 -22.70
N THR A 46 -8.43 6.38 -22.76
CA THR A 46 -9.28 5.92 -23.87
C THR A 46 -10.59 6.70 -23.94
N LEU A 47 -11.19 7.01 -22.78
CA LEU A 47 -12.42 7.82 -22.71
C LEU A 47 -12.20 9.23 -23.25
N LYS A 48 -11.06 9.87 -22.97
CA LYS A 48 -10.71 11.21 -23.50
C LYS A 48 -10.66 11.25 -25.03
N LEU A 49 -10.37 10.12 -25.67
CA LEU A 49 -10.30 10.00 -27.13
C LEU A 49 -11.68 9.76 -27.78
N MET A 50 -12.73 9.52 -27.00
CA MET A 50 -14.07 9.25 -27.53
C MET A 50 -14.78 10.55 -27.98
N PRO A 51 -15.45 10.55 -29.16
CA PRO A 51 -16.24 11.69 -29.61
C PRO A 51 -17.34 12.05 -28.59
N GLY A 52 -17.38 13.32 -28.18
CA GLY A 52 -18.40 13.81 -27.23
C GLY A 52 -18.02 13.70 -25.75
N TYR A 53 -16.77 13.34 -25.41
CA TYR A 53 -16.29 13.42 -24.03
C TYR A 53 -16.30 14.87 -23.53
N THR A 54 -17.01 15.13 -22.43
CA THR A 54 -17.24 16.49 -21.89
C THR A 54 -16.29 16.85 -20.74
N GLY A 55 -15.23 16.07 -20.50
CA GLY A 55 -14.20 16.42 -19.50
C GLY A 55 -14.58 16.18 -18.04
N LYS A 56 -15.82 15.77 -17.73
CA LYS A 56 -16.24 15.41 -16.37
C LYS A 56 -16.13 13.89 -16.21
N PRO A 57 -15.15 13.37 -15.46
CA PRO A 57 -15.24 11.99 -15.00
C PRO A 57 -16.51 11.84 -14.18
N ASP A 58 -17.13 10.66 -14.28
CA ASP A 58 -18.22 10.26 -13.39
C ASP A 58 -17.80 10.49 -11.93
N GLU A 59 -18.69 10.98 -11.05
CA GLU A 59 -18.41 11.15 -9.62
C GLU A 59 -17.94 9.83 -8.95
N GLN A 60 -18.21 8.69 -9.59
CA GLN A 60 -17.74 7.36 -9.17
C GLN A 60 -16.33 6.99 -9.68
N HIS A 61 -15.79 7.77 -10.62
CA HIS A 61 -14.42 7.68 -11.07
C HIS A 61 -13.53 8.53 -10.15
N PHE A 62 -13.02 7.89 -9.10
CA PHE A 62 -12.02 8.43 -8.16
C PHE A 62 -10.65 8.73 -8.81
N THR A 63 -10.63 9.16 -10.07
CA THR A 63 -9.44 9.57 -10.83
C THR A 63 -8.98 10.99 -10.49
N ASP A 64 -9.81 11.72 -9.74
CA ASP A 64 -9.68 13.16 -9.52
C ASP A 64 -9.74 13.43 -8.00
N SER A 65 -8.88 14.32 -7.51
CA SER A 65 -9.13 14.99 -6.23
C SER A 65 -10.35 15.93 -6.36
N GLU A 66 -11.04 16.29 -5.28
CA GLU A 66 -12.14 17.29 -5.30
C GLU A 66 -11.71 18.72 -5.75
N GLY A 67 -10.56 18.88 -6.38
CA GLY A 67 -10.20 20.01 -7.21
C GLY A 67 -9.68 19.48 -8.53
N GLU A 68 -10.16 20.04 -9.65
CA GLU A 68 -9.87 19.70 -11.05
C GLU A 68 -8.37 19.82 -11.45
N GLU A 69 -7.44 19.78 -10.49
CA GLU A 69 -6.02 20.11 -10.65
C GLU A 69 -5.11 18.87 -10.79
N TYR A 70 -5.53 17.69 -10.29
CA TYR A 70 -4.68 16.49 -10.29
C TYR A 70 -5.40 15.23 -10.77
N MET A 71 -4.75 14.50 -11.68
CA MET A 71 -5.16 13.23 -12.22
C MET A 71 -4.58 12.05 -11.41
N LEU A 72 -5.12 10.85 -11.62
CA LEU A 72 -4.66 9.60 -10.99
C LEU A 72 -3.14 9.36 -11.14
N ALA A 73 -2.57 9.70 -12.30
CA ALA A 73 -1.14 9.58 -12.57
C ALA A 73 -0.32 10.60 -11.76
N ASP A 74 -0.79 11.85 -11.66
CA ASP A 74 -0.11 12.92 -10.91
C ASP A 74 0.00 12.57 -9.42
N HIS A 75 -1.05 11.96 -8.86
CA HIS A 75 -1.01 11.43 -7.51
C HIS A 75 0.08 10.37 -7.37
N MET A 76 0.08 9.38 -8.27
CA MET A 76 1.06 8.29 -8.24
C MET A 76 2.49 8.83 -8.28
N GLU A 77 2.80 9.81 -9.15
CA GLU A 77 4.14 10.40 -9.28
C GLU A 77 4.63 11.04 -7.97
N ARG A 78 3.76 11.76 -7.26
CA ARG A 78 4.08 12.48 -6.02
C ARG A 78 4.27 11.59 -4.80
N LEU A 79 3.76 10.36 -4.83
CA LEU A 79 3.84 9.46 -3.68
C LEU A 79 5.25 8.90 -3.50
N ARG A 80 5.64 8.77 -2.22
CA ARG A 80 6.83 8.04 -1.79
C ARG A 80 6.78 6.59 -2.28
N TYR A 81 7.93 5.98 -2.46
CA TYR A 81 8.06 4.59 -2.90
C TYR A 81 9.19 3.90 -2.15
N ILE A 82 9.17 2.58 -2.17
CA ILE A 82 10.33 1.75 -1.85
C ILE A 82 10.85 1.10 -3.14
N GLU A 83 12.13 0.82 -3.21
CA GLU A 83 12.66 -0.05 -4.26
C GLU A 83 12.07 -1.46 -4.09
N ALA A 84 11.58 -2.01 -5.19
CA ALA A 84 10.99 -3.34 -5.23
C ALA A 84 11.84 -4.22 -6.14
N ASP A 85 12.41 -5.29 -5.58
CA ASP A 85 12.97 -6.39 -6.36
C ASP A 85 11.83 -7.35 -6.70
N LEU A 86 11.58 -7.55 -7.99
CA LEU A 86 10.42 -8.27 -8.50
C LEU A 86 10.83 -9.53 -9.26
N PRO A 87 10.02 -10.60 -9.19
CA PRO A 87 10.20 -11.75 -10.07
C PRO A 87 10.14 -11.32 -11.54
N LYS A 88 11.08 -11.83 -12.35
CA LYS A 88 11.21 -11.46 -13.77
C LYS A 88 9.98 -11.82 -14.60
N GLU A 89 9.17 -12.77 -14.14
CA GLU A 89 7.91 -13.11 -14.82
C GLU A 89 6.77 -12.10 -14.59
N GLU A 90 6.84 -11.23 -13.58
CA GLU A 90 5.71 -10.38 -13.16
C GLU A 90 5.30 -9.38 -14.26
N ALA A 91 6.25 -8.58 -14.77
CA ALA A 91 5.96 -7.58 -15.79
C ALA A 91 5.53 -8.20 -17.14
N PRO A 92 6.21 -9.24 -17.68
CA PRO A 92 5.77 -9.89 -18.92
C PRO A 92 4.36 -10.48 -18.85
N LEU A 93 3.94 -11.02 -17.70
CA LEU A 93 2.59 -11.55 -17.53
C LEU A 93 1.54 -10.44 -17.61
N LEU A 94 1.76 -9.31 -16.93
CA LEU A 94 0.85 -8.16 -17.00
C LEU A 94 0.87 -7.51 -18.40
N ALA A 95 2.04 -7.34 -19.01
CA ALA A 95 2.21 -6.84 -20.36
C ALA A 95 1.36 -7.65 -21.35
N LYS A 96 1.38 -8.98 -21.26
CA LYS A 96 0.58 -9.87 -22.10
C LYS A 96 -0.93 -9.68 -21.88
N VAL A 97 -1.37 -9.49 -20.63
CA VAL A 97 -2.77 -9.17 -20.34
C VAL A 97 -3.19 -7.87 -21.02
N LEU A 98 -2.38 -6.81 -20.90
CA LEU A 98 -2.67 -5.51 -21.50
C LEU A 98 -2.64 -5.55 -23.04
N GLY A 99 -1.61 -6.14 -23.64
CA GLY A 99 -1.44 -6.26 -25.08
C GLY A 99 -2.53 -7.10 -25.75
N SER A 100 -3.06 -8.11 -25.05
CA SER A 100 -4.21 -8.87 -25.55
C SER A 100 -5.51 -8.03 -25.60
N ALA A 101 -5.61 -6.99 -24.75
CA ALA A 101 -6.78 -6.11 -24.68
C ALA A 101 -6.71 -4.94 -25.67
N VAL A 102 -5.53 -4.33 -25.83
CA VAL A 102 -5.29 -3.20 -26.73
C VAL A 102 -3.89 -3.34 -27.31
N ALA A 103 -3.78 -3.19 -28.63
CA ALA A 103 -2.49 -3.29 -29.33
C ALA A 103 -1.46 -2.29 -28.77
N ASP A 104 -0.19 -2.72 -28.75
CA ASP A 104 0.98 -1.96 -28.28
C ASP A 104 1.02 -1.61 -26.77
N LEU A 105 -0.02 -1.93 -25.98
CA LEU A 105 0.01 -1.70 -24.53
C LEU A 105 0.91 -2.67 -23.76
N ASP A 106 1.32 -3.78 -24.37
CA ASP A 106 2.35 -4.66 -23.83
C ASP A 106 3.69 -3.93 -23.66
N LYS A 107 4.02 -3.00 -24.57
CA LYS A 107 5.27 -2.21 -24.54
C LYS A 107 5.35 -1.24 -23.37
N PHE A 108 4.19 -0.86 -22.81
CA PHE A 108 4.10 0.07 -21.68
C PHE A 108 4.53 -0.56 -20.36
N MET A 109 4.40 -1.89 -20.23
CA MET A 109 4.69 -2.60 -18.98
C MET A 109 6.09 -3.24 -19.02
N THR A 110 7.11 -2.39 -18.94
CA THR A 110 8.51 -2.82 -18.78
C THR A 110 8.81 -3.23 -17.34
N ASP A 111 9.92 -3.96 -17.13
CA ASP A 111 10.38 -4.33 -15.78
C ASP A 111 10.59 -3.11 -14.88
N GLU A 112 11.18 -2.04 -15.44
CA GLU A 112 11.40 -0.78 -14.71
C GLU A 112 10.08 -0.13 -14.31
N HIS A 113 9.12 -0.06 -15.24
CA HIS A 113 7.84 0.57 -14.96
C HIS A 113 7.03 -0.25 -13.94
N MET A 114 7.07 -1.58 -14.04
CA MET A 114 6.47 -2.47 -13.04
C MET A 114 7.12 -2.28 -11.67
N ALA A 115 8.45 -2.22 -11.58
CA ALA A 115 9.18 -1.99 -10.34
C ALA A 115 8.80 -0.66 -9.68
N GLN A 116 8.70 0.42 -10.45
CA GLN A 116 8.29 1.73 -9.94
C GLN A 116 6.86 1.70 -9.38
N LEU A 117 5.89 1.17 -10.14
CA LEU A 117 4.50 1.07 -9.69
C LEU A 117 4.37 0.15 -8.48
N ARG A 118 5.07 -0.98 -8.46
CA ARG A 118 5.07 -1.91 -7.33
C ARG A 118 5.66 -1.29 -6.08
N GLY A 119 6.75 -0.54 -6.22
CA GLY A 119 7.38 0.21 -5.14
C GLY A 119 6.45 1.28 -4.54
N LYS A 120 5.74 2.02 -5.39
CA LYS A 120 4.73 3.00 -4.96
C LYS A 120 3.57 2.32 -4.27
N ILE A 121 3.03 1.24 -4.82
CA ILE A 121 1.93 0.51 -4.18
C ILE A 121 2.36 -0.10 -2.85
N ALA A 122 3.54 -0.71 -2.77
CA ALA A 122 4.04 -1.30 -1.54
C ALA A 122 4.22 -0.27 -0.42
N TYR A 123 4.66 0.95 -0.76
CA TYR A 123 4.78 2.03 0.22
C TYR A 123 3.41 2.57 0.70
N ASN A 124 2.40 2.57 -0.18
CA ASN A 124 1.18 3.37 -0.02
C ASN A 124 -0.11 2.60 0.21
N ALA A 125 -0.14 1.29 -0.08
CA ALA A 125 -1.34 0.48 0.07
C ALA A 125 -1.76 0.34 1.55
N TYR A 126 -3.07 0.42 1.77
CA TYR A 126 -3.71 0.20 3.07
C TYR A 126 -4.21 -1.23 3.19
N GLY A 127 -4.08 -1.78 4.40
CA GLY A 127 -4.70 -3.03 4.77
C GLY A 127 -6.17 -2.79 5.09
N VAL A 128 -7.07 -3.46 4.37
CA VAL A 128 -8.52 -3.38 4.63
C VAL A 128 -8.84 -4.32 5.79
N CYS A 129 -9.42 -3.79 6.87
CA CYS A 129 -9.80 -4.53 8.06
C CYS A 129 -11.25 -4.18 8.44
N PHE A 130 -12.15 -5.16 8.51
CA PHE A 130 -13.50 -4.97 9.05
C PHE A 130 -13.53 -5.39 10.52
N GLY A 131 -14.21 -4.63 11.38
CA GLY A 131 -14.43 -5.01 12.78
C GLY A 131 -13.15 -5.31 13.59
N GLY A 132 -12.03 -4.63 13.28
CA GLY A 132 -10.73 -4.87 13.94
C GLY A 132 -9.83 -5.91 13.25
N GLY A 133 -10.29 -6.50 12.15
CA GLY A 133 -9.53 -7.43 11.32
C GLY A 133 -9.95 -8.90 11.47
N ARG A 134 -9.09 -9.80 10.99
CA ARG A 134 -9.27 -11.26 11.02
C ARG A 134 -8.14 -11.93 11.80
N ASP A 135 -8.41 -13.09 12.39
CA ASP A 135 -7.42 -13.87 13.16
C ASP A 135 -7.04 -15.20 12.49
N ASP A 136 -7.74 -15.55 11.41
CA ASP A 136 -7.57 -16.79 10.63
C ASP A 136 -6.71 -16.59 9.37
N LYS A 137 -5.89 -15.53 9.31
CA LYS A 137 -4.93 -15.36 8.21
C LYS A 137 -3.71 -16.25 8.48
N PRO A 138 -3.32 -17.13 7.53
CA PRO A 138 -2.14 -17.96 7.72
C PRO A 138 -0.88 -17.13 7.97
N ALA A 139 -0.02 -17.62 8.86
CA ALA A 139 1.28 -17.02 9.08
C ALA A 139 2.12 -17.06 7.78
N PRO A 140 2.85 -15.98 7.46
CA PRO A 140 3.71 -15.98 6.28
C PRO A 140 4.84 -17.00 6.43
N THR A 141 5.12 -17.73 5.35
CA THR A 141 6.26 -18.67 5.26
C THR A 141 7.54 -18.01 4.74
N GLN A 142 7.43 -16.81 4.17
CA GLN A 142 8.53 -16.03 3.61
C GLN A 142 9.32 -15.33 4.72
N ARG A 143 10.55 -14.89 4.40
CA ARG A 143 11.34 -14.08 5.34
C ARG A 143 10.60 -12.77 5.67
N PRO A 144 10.72 -12.23 6.89
CA PRO A 144 9.97 -11.03 7.29
C PRO A 144 10.12 -9.82 6.36
N GLU A 145 11.26 -9.68 5.69
CA GLU A 145 11.55 -8.63 4.70
C GLU A 145 10.85 -8.83 3.34
N ASP A 146 10.48 -10.07 3.00
CA ASP A 146 9.81 -10.42 1.73
C ASP A 146 8.27 -10.42 1.88
N VAL A 147 7.77 -10.40 3.11
CA VAL A 147 6.34 -10.32 3.43
C VAL A 147 5.79 -8.97 2.98
N GLU A 148 4.74 -8.99 2.15
CA GLU A 148 4.04 -7.78 1.75
C GLU A 148 3.50 -7.05 3.00
N LYS A 149 3.83 -5.77 3.13
CA LYS A 149 3.36 -4.88 4.18
C LYS A 149 2.36 -3.88 3.61
N THR A 150 1.46 -3.46 4.47
CA THR A 150 0.37 -2.52 4.16
C THR A 150 0.16 -1.62 5.37
N ARG A 151 -0.36 -0.41 5.14
CA ARG A 151 -0.67 0.54 6.20
C ARG A 151 -1.94 0.11 6.93
N THR A 152 -1.81 -0.36 8.17
CA THR A 152 -2.96 -0.68 9.01
C THR A 152 -2.58 -0.68 10.49
N PRO A 153 -3.41 -0.09 11.39
CA PRO A 153 -3.17 -0.11 12.82
C PRO A 153 -3.36 -1.51 13.44
N TYR A 154 -3.86 -2.49 12.69
CA TYR A 154 -4.10 -3.85 13.18
C TYR A 154 -3.01 -4.85 12.78
N GLY A 155 -2.02 -4.39 12.00
CA GLY A 155 -1.00 -5.24 11.40
C GLY A 155 -1.48 -6.00 10.15
N THR A 156 -0.56 -6.24 9.20
CA THR A 156 -0.88 -6.89 7.92
C THR A 156 -1.40 -8.34 8.07
N SER A 157 -1.14 -8.98 9.22
CA SER A 157 -1.70 -10.29 9.57
C SER A 157 -3.21 -10.25 9.81
N ARG A 158 -3.79 -9.08 10.13
CA ARG A 158 -5.22 -8.97 10.45
C ARG A 158 -6.08 -8.40 9.33
N GLN A 159 -5.47 -8.03 8.19
CA GLN A 159 -6.23 -7.52 7.06
C GLN A 159 -6.94 -8.65 6.28
N ILE A 160 -8.09 -8.33 5.70
CA ILE A 160 -8.82 -9.21 4.79
C ILE A 160 -8.47 -8.95 3.32
N GLY A 161 -7.86 -7.80 3.03
CA GLY A 161 -7.49 -7.37 1.69
C GLY A 161 -6.55 -6.16 1.71
N SER A 162 -6.18 -5.67 0.53
CA SER A 162 -5.36 -4.47 0.35
C SER A 162 -6.02 -3.54 -0.65
N ALA A 163 -5.86 -2.24 -0.44
CA ALA A 163 -6.38 -1.22 -1.34
C ALA A 163 -5.42 -0.03 -1.44
N PHE A 164 -5.51 0.71 -2.54
CA PHE A 164 -4.73 1.91 -2.79
C PHE A 164 -5.69 3.11 -2.89
N TYR A 165 -5.42 4.15 -2.10
CA TYR A 165 -6.28 5.33 -1.97
C TYR A 165 -5.43 6.58 -2.23
N THR A 166 -5.60 7.20 -3.40
CA THR A 166 -4.78 8.32 -3.86
C THR A 166 -4.62 9.44 -2.83
N LEU A 167 -5.72 9.87 -2.22
CA LEU A 167 -5.72 10.93 -1.20
C LEU A 167 -5.14 10.47 0.14
N SER A 168 -5.64 9.35 0.68
CA SER A 168 -5.17 8.87 1.99
C SER A 168 -3.70 8.45 1.96
N SER A 169 -3.14 8.11 0.80
CA SER A 169 -1.72 7.75 0.66
C SER A 169 -0.74 8.90 1.00
N TYR A 170 -1.18 10.16 1.01
CA TYR A 170 -0.37 11.29 1.49
C TYR A 170 -0.20 11.30 3.02
N ILE A 171 -1.08 10.63 3.77
CA ILE A 171 -1.05 10.63 5.23
C ILE A 171 0.19 9.88 5.72
N THR A 172 0.93 10.52 6.63
CA THR A 172 2.20 10.02 7.17
C THR A 172 1.98 9.17 8.43
N HIS A 173 3.05 8.49 8.85
CA HIS A 173 3.01 7.63 10.03
C HIS A 173 3.28 8.39 11.34
N SER A 174 2.51 8.06 12.38
CA SER A 174 2.89 8.28 13.78
C SER A 174 2.57 7.06 14.65
N CYS A 175 3.42 6.74 15.64
CA CYS A 175 3.11 5.71 16.65
C CYS A 175 2.12 6.21 17.72
N ARG A 176 1.79 7.51 17.70
CA ARG A 176 0.68 8.14 18.41
C ARG A 176 -0.10 8.95 17.37
N PRO A 177 -0.91 8.27 16.54
CA PRO A 177 -1.56 8.90 15.40
C PRO A 177 -2.60 9.93 15.85
N SER A 178 -2.92 10.86 14.97
CA SER A 178 -4.00 11.82 15.19
C SER A 178 -5.35 11.38 14.61
N ALA A 179 -5.32 10.36 13.75
CA ALA A 179 -6.49 9.73 13.17
C ALA A 179 -6.24 8.24 12.88
N HIS A 180 -7.31 7.47 12.70
CA HIS A 180 -7.24 6.07 12.28
C HIS A 180 -8.08 5.80 11.02
N PRO A 181 -7.67 4.84 10.18
CA PRO A 181 -8.51 4.33 9.10
C PRO A 181 -9.60 3.40 9.63
N LEU A 182 -10.84 3.60 9.18
CA LEU A 182 -12.01 2.80 9.52
C LEU A 182 -12.72 2.32 8.25
N PHE A 183 -13.18 1.06 8.27
CA PHE A 183 -13.97 0.43 7.22
C PHE A 183 -15.31 -0.04 7.80
N SER A 184 -16.33 0.80 7.71
CA SER A 184 -17.56 0.72 8.53
C SER A 184 -18.65 -0.21 7.98
N SER A 185 -18.63 -0.52 6.68
CA SER A 185 -19.80 -1.11 5.97
C SER A 185 -19.52 -2.43 5.27
N GLY A 186 -18.43 -3.12 5.60
CA GLY A 186 -18.01 -4.32 4.86
C GLY A 186 -17.57 -4.02 3.42
N THR A 187 -17.35 -2.75 3.10
CA THR A 187 -16.80 -2.29 1.84
C THR A 187 -15.35 -1.84 2.02
N ALA A 188 -14.58 -1.77 0.93
CA ALA A 188 -13.25 -1.19 0.93
C ALA A 188 -13.28 0.36 0.89
N GLN A 189 -14.34 1.01 1.37
CA GLN A 189 -14.36 2.47 1.53
C GLN A 189 -13.61 2.85 2.81
N ILE A 190 -12.58 3.69 2.67
CA ILE A 190 -11.80 4.17 3.81
C ILE A 190 -12.43 5.44 4.39
N HIS A 191 -12.61 5.47 5.70
CA HIS A 191 -12.88 6.68 6.46
C HIS A 191 -11.66 6.99 7.31
N ILE A 192 -11.21 8.25 7.33
CA ILE A 192 -10.13 8.70 8.23
C ILE A 192 -10.82 9.44 9.38
N ILE A 193 -10.80 8.85 10.57
CA ILE A 193 -11.50 9.37 11.75
C ILE A 193 -10.49 9.95 12.72
N ALA A 194 -10.66 11.21 13.12
CA ALA A 194 -9.81 11.85 14.11
C ALA A 194 -9.95 11.16 15.48
N ASP A 195 -8.81 10.89 16.12
CA ASP A 195 -8.74 10.29 17.47
C ASP A 195 -8.61 11.36 18.57
N GLN A 196 -8.47 12.62 18.17
CA GLN A 196 -8.28 13.77 19.04
C GLN A 196 -8.77 15.03 18.33
N ASP A 197 -8.95 16.11 19.09
CA ASP A 197 -9.24 17.42 18.53
C ASP A 197 -8.10 17.88 17.62
N LEU A 198 -8.44 18.38 16.43
CA LEU A 198 -7.50 18.89 15.42
C LEU A 198 -7.81 20.36 15.11
N LYS A 199 -6.77 21.19 15.08
CA LYS A 199 -6.83 22.59 14.68
C LYS A 199 -6.38 22.76 13.23
N GLN A 200 -6.72 23.89 12.64
CA GLN A 200 -6.19 24.25 11.32
C GLN A 200 -4.66 24.28 11.35
N GLY A 201 -4.03 23.59 10.40
CA GLY A 201 -2.57 23.47 10.31
C GLY A 201 -1.99 22.25 11.01
N ASP A 202 -2.77 21.50 11.81
CA ASP A 202 -2.31 20.24 12.38
C ASP A 202 -2.13 19.17 11.31
N GLU A 203 -1.04 18.41 11.40
CA GLU A 203 -0.79 17.27 10.51
C GLU A 203 -1.71 16.08 10.87
N VAL A 204 -2.42 15.56 9.88
CA VAL A 204 -3.14 14.29 10.00
C VAL A 204 -2.13 13.14 9.85
N THR A 205 -2.10 12.23 10.83
CA THR A 205 -1.19 11.07 10.83
C THR A 205 -1.95 9.81 11.20
N VAL A 206 -1.52 8.66 10.66
CA VAL A 206 -2.09 7.33 10.96
C VAL A 206 -1.02 6.35 11.41
N ALA A 207 -1.42 5.26 12.05
CA ALA A 207 -0.51 4.15 12.33
C ALA A 207 -0.39 3.24 11.08
N PHE A 208 0.84 3.00 10.62
CA PHE A 208 1.12 2.09 9.50
C PHE A 208 1.22 0.64 9.96
N VAL A 209 1.53 0.44 11.25
CA VAL A 209 1.74 -0.83 11.91
C VAL A 209 0.88 -0.89 13.17
N ASP A 210 0.78 -2.06 13.79
CA ASP A 210 0.14 -2.18 15.10
C ASP A 210 0.97 -1.47 16.18
N VAL A 211 0.38 -0.42 16.75
CA VAL A 211 1.00 0.42 17.77
C VAL A 211 0.59 0.08 19.19
N THR A 212 -0.33 -0.88 19.36
CA THR A 212 -0.78 -1.35 20.68
C THR A 212 0.32 -2.18 21.33
N GLN A 213 0.36 -2.16 22.66
CA GLN A 213 1.23 -3.03 23.44
C GLN A 213 0.55 -4.37 23.62
N HIS A 214 1.25 -5.45 23.26
CA HIS A 214 0.70 -6.80 23.38
C HIS A 214 0.78 -7.31 24.82
N GLU A 215 -0.06 -8.28 25.15
CA GLU A 215 -0.03 -8.90 26.47
C GLU A 215 1.34 -9.54 26.73
N GLY A 216 1.97 -9.16 27.85
CA GLY A 216 3.32 -9.60 28.20
C GLY A 216 4.48 -8.89 27.47
N GLU A 217 4.19 -7.96 26.55
CA GLU A 217 5.21 -7.14 25.86
C GLU A 217 5.61 -5.95 26.74
N SER A 218 6.90 -5.77 27.03
CA SER A 218 7.40 -4.56 27.69
C SER A 218 7.38 -3.34 26.76
N ASP A 219 7.46 -2.13 27.33
CA ASP A 219 7.49 -0.88 26.53
C ASP A 219 8.66 -0.85 25.53
N VAL A 220 9.81 -1.38 25.94
CA VAL A 220 11.04 -1.48 25.13
C VAL A 220 10.85 -2.46 23.97
N GLU A 221 10.25 -3.63 24.24
CA GLU A 221 9.95 -4.62 23.20
C GLU A 221 8.93 -4.08 22.20
N CYS A 222 7.88 -3.43 22.70
CA CYS A 222 6.85 -2.79 21.89
C CYS A 222 7.46 -1.73 20.96
N ARG A 223 8.31 -0.85 21.49
CA ARG A 223 9.02 0.15 20.69
C ARG A 223 9.91 -0.50 19.64
N ARG A 224 10.68 -1.52 20.02
CA ARG A 224 11.59 -2.24 19.12
C ARG A 224 10.81 -2.92 17.99
N ARG A 225 9.67 -3.57 18.29
CA ARG A 225 8.80 -4.22 17.30
C ARG A 225 8.31 -3.21 16.26
N ARG A 226 7.68 -2.11 16.71
CA ARG A 226 7.15 -1.06 15.81
C ARG A 226 8.25 -0.50 14.90
N ARG A 227 9.41 -0.13 15.47
CA ARG A 227 10.53 0.43 14.69
C ARG A 227 11.10 -0.57 13.69
N THR A 228 11.23 -1.84 14.09
CA THR A 228 11.72 -2.90 13.20
C THR A 228 10.77 -3.13 12.04
N GLU A 229 9.47 -3.14 12.30
CA GLU A 229 8.46 -3.30 11.26
C GLU A 229 8.43 -2.12 10.29
N LEU A 230 8.49 -0.89 10.80
CA LEU A 230 8.56 0.33 9.97
C LEU A 230 9.82 0.37 9.10
N ALA A 231 10.98 0.02 9.67
CA ALA A 231 12.25 -0.04 8.94
C ALA A 231 12.24 -1.12 7.85
N ARG A 232 11.63 -2.29 8.12
CA ARG A 232 11.53 -3.37 7.13
C ARG A 232 10.55 -3.04 6.02
N GLY A 233 9.36 -2.54 6.35
CA GLY A 233 8.26 -2.30 5.41
C GLY A 233 8.36 -1.00 4.61
N TRP A 234 8.82 0.09 5.24
CA TRP A 234 8.80 1.43 4.63
C TRP A 234 10.16 2.14 4.62
N LYS A 235 11.23 1.43 5.05
CA LYS A 235 12.63 1.89 4.98
C LYS A 235 12.89 3.25 5.66
N PHE A 236 12.15 3.57 6.73
CA PHE A 236 12.41 4.76 7.53
C PHE A 236 12.47 4.46 9.02
N ALA A 237 13.18 5.34 9.75
CA ALA A 237 13.24 5.32 11.19
C ALA A 237 12.21 6.33 11.76
N CYS A 238 11.22 5.85 12.51
CA CYS A 238 10.19 6.73 13.07
C CYS A 238 10.79 7.70 14.11
N THR A 239 10.46 8.99 13.98
CA THR A 239 10.91 10.05 14.89
C THR A 239 9.75 10.74 15.61
N CYS A 240 8.55 10.14 15.58
CA CYS A 240 7.38 10.72 16.25
C CYS A 240 7.62 10.92 17.76
N GLN A 241 6.77 11.75 18.38
CA GLN A 241 6.87 12.09 19.79
C GLN A 241 6.97 10.85 20.70
N ARG A 242 6.08 9.87 20.52
CA ARG A 242 6.08 8.62 21.31
C ARG A 242 7.43 7.89 21.23
N CYS A 243 7.94 7.67 20.02
CA CYS A 243 9.22 6.97 19.84
C CYS A 243 10.42 7.74 20.43
N SER A 244 10.33 9.07 20.47
CA SER A 244 11.36 9.95 21.03
C SER A 244 11.33 9.98 22.57
N GLU A 245 10.14 9.94 23.16
CA GLU A 245 9.94 9.88 24.62
C GLU A 245 10.42 8.53 25.17
N GLU A 246 9.96 7.42 24.58
CA GLU A 246 10.35 6.07 24.99
C GLU A 246 11.88 5.85 24.89
N ALA A 247 12.55 6.47 23.90
CA ALA A 247 14.00 6.38 23.74
C ALA A 247 14.76 6.98 24.94
N LYS A 248 14.24 8.06 25.54
CA LYS A 248 14.86 8.71 26.70
C LYS A 248 14.70 7.87 27.96
N THR A 249 13.55 7.20 28.10
CA THR A 249 13.29 6.29 29.21
C THR A 249 14.22 5.07 29.14
N GLU A 250 14.44 4.52 27.93
CA GLU A 250 15.42 3.44 27.70
C GLU A 250 16.85 3.84 28.09
N SER A 251 17.32 5.03 27.70
CA SER A 251 18.68 5.49 28.03
C SER A 251 18.87 5.78 29.53
N ASN A 252 17.83 6.23 30.22
CA ASN A 252 17.89 6.53 31.65
C ASN A 252 17.84 5.27 32.53
N GLY A 253 17.40 4.14 32.00
CA GLY A 253 17.41 2.84 32.68
C GLY A 253 18.76 2.12 32.67
N VAL A 254 19.73 2.59 31.88
CA VAL A 254 21.11 2.07 31.87
C VAL A 254 21.96 2.86 32.87
N ALA A 255 21.70 2.65 34.17
CA ALA A 255 22.61 3.10 35.21
C ALA A 255 23.90 2.26 35.12
N THR A 256 24.99 2.91 34.69
CA THR A 256 26.40 2.53 34.78
C THR A 256 26.70 1.22 35.53
N GLN A 257 27.00 0.14 34.79
CA GLN A 257 27.92 -0.87 35.32
C GLN A 257 29.28 -0.18 35.46
N LYS A 258 29.67 0.10 36.70
CA LYS A 258 31.05 0.50 37.02
C LYS A 258 31.95 -0.67 36.64
N ASP A 259 32.90 -0.41 35.73
CA ASP A 259 34.06 -1.28 35.52
C ASP A 259 34.83 -1.39 36.84
N GLU A 260 34.60 -2.45 37.59
CA GLU A 260 35.48 -2.89 38.67
C GLU A 260 36.56 -3.80 38.08
N THR A 261 37.55 -3.21 37.40
CA THR A 261 38.86 -3.84 37.23
C THR A 261 39.96 -2.79 37.40
N ASN A 262 40.38 -2.61 38.65
CA ASN A 262 41.71 -2.17 39.02
C ASN A 262 41.99 -2.66 40.44
N VAL A 263 42.54 -3.87 40.53
CA VAL A 263 43.43 -4.35 41.59
C VAL A 263 44.59 -5.05 40.91
#